data_AF-A0A1Q7GPX6-F1
#
_entry.id   AF-A0A1Q7GPX6-F1
#
_cell.length_a   1.000
_cell.length_b   1.000
_cell.length_c   1.000
_cell.angle_alpha   90.00
_cell.angle_beta   90.00
_cell.angle_gamma   90.00
#
_symmetry.space_group_name_H-M   'P 1'
#
loop_
_entity.id
_entity.type
_entity.pdbx_description
1 polymer ?
#
loop_
_entity_poly.entity_id
_entity_poly.type
_entity_poly.pdbx_seq_one_letter_code
_entity_poly.pdbx_strand_id
1 'polypeptide(L)'
;MTNEQRMVTEFHRTFDILIGATPTTPDEATRSLRVRLIQEEFDELQVALGQQDLAAAAKELADLLYVVYGTAVSCGIDLEPVFREVHRSNMSKVGGHKRADGKWVKPPGYSLARIQPILAAQGDSVTDGVSQSGRS
;
A
#
# COMPACT_ATOMS: atom_id res chain seq x y z
N MET A 1 -2.35 7.31 8.31
CA MET A 1 -1.25 6.32 8.28
C MET A 1 -1.41 5.32 9.42
N THR A 2 -1.27 4.04 9.10
CA THR A 2 -1.35 2.93 10.06
C THR A 2 -0.14 2.89 11.02
N ASN A 3 -0.23 2.08 12.07
CA ASN A 3 0.90 1.89 13.00
C ASN A 3 2.08 1.17 12.32
N GLU A 4 1.77 0.18 11.49
CA GLU A 4 2.75 -0.64 10.79
C GLU A 4 3.53 0.22 9.78
N GLN A 5 2.84 1.09 9.03
CA GLN A 5 3.50 2.00 8.11
C GLN A 5 4.37 3.06 8.84
N ARG A 6 4.00 3.46 10.07
CA ARG A 6 4.86 4.29 10.94
C ARG A 6 6.16 3.57 11.30
N MET A 7 6.09 2.29 11.69
CA MET A 7 7.28 1.49 12.00
C MET A 7 8.23 1.40 10.81
N VAL A 8 7.70 1.18 9.61
CA VAL A 8 8.53 1.11 8.38
C VAL A 8 9.09 2.48 7.98
N THR A 9 8.33 3.57 8.19
CA THR A 9 8.84 4.93 8.01
C THR A 9 10.01 5.23 8.95
N GLU A 10 9.92 4.79 10.22
CA GLU A 10 11.00 4.92 11.19
C GLU A 10 12.24 4.10 10.78
N PHE A 11 12.04 2.87 10.29
CA PHE A 11 13.11 2.07 9.71
C PHE A 11 13.79 2.79 8.54
N HIS A 12 13.02 3.30 7.57
CA HIS A 12 13.59 4.05 6.45
C HIS A 12 14.41 5.25 6.90
N ARG A 13 13.91 6.01 7.89
CA ARG A 13 14.64 7.16 8.45
C ARG A 13 15.94 6.73 9.13
N THR A 14 15.91 5.60 9.83
CA THR A 14 17.07 5.06 10.56
C THR A 14 18.17 4.60 9.61
N PHE A 15 17.79 3.99 8.48
CA PHE A 15 18.71 3.39 7.51
C PHE A 15 18.95 4.24 6.26
N ASP A 16 18.55 5.51 6.28
CA ASP A 16 18.69 6.46 5.15
C ASP A 16 18.13 5.92 3.82
N ILE A 17 16.97 5.29 3.90
CA ILE A 17 16.22 4.76 2.76
C ILE A 17 15.20 5.82 2.31
N LEU A 18 14.99 5.97 1.01
CA LEU A 18 14.06 6.96 0.43
C LEU A 18 12.68 6.95 1.12
N ILE A 19 12.29 8.12 1.61
CA ILE A 19 10.94 8.47 2.07
C ILE A 19 10.39 9.53 1.11
N GLY A 20 9.30 9.21 0.41
CA GLY A 20 8.63 10.18 -0.46
C GLY A 20 7.86 11.21 0.37
N ALA A 21 8.00 12.49 0.03
CA ALA A 21 7.28 13.58 0.73
C ALA A 21 5.79 13.62 0.38
N THR A 22 5.47 13.31 -0.87
CA THR A 22 4.10 13.28 -1.43
C THR A 22 3.99 12.11 -2.39
N PRO A 23 2.77 11.64 -2.72
CA PRO A 23 2.57 10.57 -3.69
C PRO A 23 3.31 10.84 -5.01
N THR A 24 4.34 10.07 -5.30
CA THR A 24 5.19 10.24 -6.48
C THR A 24 5.80 8.91 -6.87
N THR A 25 5.94 8.68 -8.18
CA THR A 25 6.66 7.52 -8.70
C THR A 25 8.17 7.71 -8.48
N PRO A 26 8.85 6.83 -7.73
CA PRO A 26 10.30 6.91 -7.53
C PRO A 26 11.09 6.65 -8.81
N ASP A 27 12.40 6.88 -8.76
CA ASP A 27 13.30 6.53 -9.85
C ASP A 27 13.31 5.01 -10.18
N GLU A 28 13.88 4.66 -11.32
CA GLU A 28 13.92 3.27 -11.80
C GLU A 28 14.67 2.35 -10.85
N ALA A 29 15.78 2.80 -10.27
CA ALA A 29 16.59 2.00 -9.36
C ALA A 29 15.80 1.64 -8.09
N THR A 30 15.10 2.61 -7.51
CA THR A 30 14.24 2.41 -6.34
C THR A 30 13.08 1.48 -6.68
N ARG A 31 12.40 1.70 -7.81
CA ARG A 31 11.28 0.83 -8.22
C ARG A 31 11.75 -0.61 -8.45
N SER A 32 12.88 -0.79 -9.13
CA SER A 32 13.50 -2.10 -9.34
C SER A 32 13.86 -2.78 -8.03
N LEU A 33 14.43 -2.06 -7.06
CA LEU A 33 14.69 -2.59 -5.72
C LEU A 33 13.40 -3.01 -5.01
N ARG A 34 12.36 -2.18 -5.02
CA ARG A 34 11.08 -2.48 -4.37
C ARG A 34 10.39 -3.71 -4.96
N VAL A 35 10.40 -3.86 -6.28
CA VAL A 35 9.86 -5.05 -6.96
C VAL A 35 10.62 -6.30 -6.54
N ARG A 36 11.96 -6.25 -6.51
CA ARG A 36 12.77 -7.40 -6.08
C ARG A 36 12.49 -7.82 -4.64
N LEU A 37 12.42 -6.87 -3.71
CA LEU A 37 12.14 -7.17 -2.30
C LEU A 37 10.75 -7.80 -2.12
N ILE A 38 9.72 -7.30 -2.82
CA ILE A 38 8.38 -7.90 -2.78
C ILE A 38 8.41 -9.34 -3.32
N GLN A 39 9.16 -9.59 -4.40
CA GLN A 39 9.27 -10.93 -4.98
C GLN A 39 9.97 -11.88 -4.02
N GLU A 40 11.04 -11.44 -3.36
CA GLU A 40 11.81 -12.22 -2.39
C GLU A 40 10.91 -12.71 -1.23
N GLU A 41 10.21 -11.80 -0.54
CA GLU A 41 9.32 -12.18 0.58
C GLU A 41 8.12 -13.03 0.11
N PHE A 42 7.66 -12.84 -1.13
CA PHE A 42 6.61 -13.67 -1.70
C PHE A 42 7.09 -15.11 -1.95
N ASP A 43 8.31 -15.28 -2.47
CA ASP A 43 8.91 -16.60 -2.71
C ASP A 43 9.13 -17.34 -1.38
N GLU A 44 9.57 -16.65 -0.32
CA GLU A 44 9.69 -17.20 1.03
C GLU A 44 8.33 -17.66 1.59
N LEU A 45 7.29 -16.83 1.45
CA LEU A 45 5.92 -17.18 1.84
C LEU A 45 5.41 -18.43 1.12
N GLN A 46 5.69 -18.57 -0.19
CA GLN A 46 5.30 -19.76 -0.95
C GLN A 46 5.95 -21.03 -0.40
N VAL A 47 7.24 -20.97 -0.04
CA VAL A 47 7.96 -22.10 0.58
C VAL A 47 7.33 -22.47 1.91
N ALA A 48 7.10 -21.49 2.81
CA ALA A 48 6.52 -21.73 4.12
C ALA A 48 5.12 -22.36 4.05
N LEU A 49 4.26 -21.87 3.14
CA LEU A 49 2.93 -22.45 2.90
C LEU A 49 3.02 -23.87 2.31
N GLY A 50 3.96 -24.11 1.39
CA GLY A 50 4.20 -25.43 0.80
C GLY A 50 4.69 -26.46 1.82
N GLN A 51 5.44 -26.02 2.83
CA GLN A 51 5.90 -26.85 3.95
C GLN A 51 4.86 -27.02 5.06
N GLN A 52 3.70 -26.36 4.96
CA GLN A 52 2.66 -26.34 5.99
C GLN A 52 3.17 -25.83 7.36
N ASP A 53 4.20 -24.99 7.35
CA ASP A 53 4.73 -24.37 8.57
C ASP A 53 3.98 -23.06 8.84
N LEU A 54 3.03 -23.12 9.78
CA LEU A 54 2.20 -21.96 10.13
C LEU A 54 3.01 -20.82 10.78
N ALA A 55 4.05 -21.16 11.55
CA ALA A 55 4.86 -20.15 12.22
C ALA A 55 5.73 -19.41 11.21
N ALA A 56 6.36 -20.15 10.29
CA ALA A 56 7.09 -19.55 9.17
C ALA A 56 6.15 -18.72 8.29
N ALA A 57 4.99 -19.26 7.90
CA ALA A 57 4.04 -18.53 7.07
C ALA A 57 3.56 -17.23 7.72
N ALA A 58 3.36 -17.21 9.06
CA ALA A 58 2.99 -15.99 9.78
C ALA A 58 4.11 -14.93 9.74
N LYS A 59 5.38 -15.35 9.86
CA LYS A 59 6.55 -14.45 9.69
C LYS A 59 6.59 -13.92 8.26
N GLU A 60 6.50 -14.77 7.25
CA GLU A 60 6.61 -14.34 5.85
C GLU A 60 5.45 -13.43 5.41
N LEU A 61 4.25 -13.63 5.98
CA LEU A 61 3.15 -12.68 5.79
C LEU A 61 3.47 -11.29 6.37
N ALA A 62 4.13 -11.24 7.54
CA ALA A 62 4.54 -9.98 8.15
C ALA A 62 5.63 -9.29 7.35
N ASP A 63 6.61 -10.04 6.84
CA ASP A 63 7.72 -9.49 6.05
C ASP A 63 7.25 -9.01 4.68
N LEU A 64 6.33 -9.73 4.03
CA LEU A 64 5.67 -9.25 2.82
C LEU A 64 4.93 -7.93 3.06
N LEU A 65 4.21 -7.79 4.18
CA LEU A 65 3.60 -6.51 4.55
C LEU A 65 4.67 -5.43 4.79
N TYR A 66 5.79 -5.78 5.39
CA TYR A 66 6.89 -4.86 5.68
C TYR A 66 7.47 -4.25 4.39
N VAL A 67 7.76 -5.06 3.38
CA VAL A 67 8.28 -4.58 2.08
C VAL A 67 7.23 -3.86 1.23
N VAL A 68 5.94 -4.22 1.37
CA VAL A 68 4.82 -3.47 0.78
C VAL A 68 4.70 -2.08 1.39
N TYR A 69 4.75 -1.96 2.72
CA TYR A 69 4.79 -0.66 3.39
C TYR A 69 6.03 0.13 3.01
N GLY A 70 7.20 -0.51 2.90
CA GLY A 70 8.43 0.15 2.45
C GLY A 70 8.28 0.74 1.05
N THR A 71 7.58 0.05 0.15
CA THR A 71 7.26 0.58 -1.17
C THR A 71 6.38 1.82 -1.08
N ALA A 72 5.31 1.78 -0.27
CA ALA A 72 4.44 2.94 -0.07
C ALA A 72 5.16 4.14 0.55
N VAL A 73 6.05 3.91 1.52
CA VAL A 73 6.88 4.95 2.14
C VAL A 73 7.80 5.58 1.10
N SER A 74 8.47 4.80 0.24
CA SER A 74 9.30 5.37 -0.83
C SER A 74 8.49 6.14 -1.88
N CYS A 75 7.24 5.77 -2.10
CA CYS A 75 6.33 6.50 -2.99
C CYS A 75 5.66 7.72 -2.31
N GLY A 76 5.83 7.92 -0.99
CA GLY A 76 5.15 8.98 -0.24
C GLY A 76 3.64 8.79 -0.15
N ILE A 77 3.15 7.54 -0.17
CA ILE A 77 1.72 7.21 -0.15
C ILE A 77 1.32 6.77 1.26
N ASP A 78 0.35 7.44 1.87
CA ASP A 78 -0.36 6.90 3.03
C ASP A 78 -1.31 5.79 2.56
N LEU A 79 -1.02 4.54 2.93
CA LEU A 79 -1.81 3.39 2.51
C LEU A 79 -3.13 3.25 3.26
N GLU A 80 -3.30 3.89 4.42
CA GLU A 80 -4.53 3.73 5.21
C GLU A 80 -5.80 4.14 4.43
N PRO A 81 -5.92 5.37 3.89
CA PRO A 81 -7.11 5.75 3.12
C PRO A 81 -7.24 4.96 1.82
N VAL A 82 -6.12 4.58 1.19
CA VAL A 82 -6.10 3.72 -0.02
C VAL A 82 -6.71 2.35 0.29
N PHE A 83 -6.24 1.71 1.37
CA PHE A 83 -6.73 0.40 1.80
C PHE A 83 -8.21 0.45 2.15
N ARG A 84 -8.67 1.50 2.86
CA ARG A 84 -10.08 1.71 3.18
C ARG A 84 -10.95 1.80 1.93
N GLU A 85 -10.51 2.51 0.90
CA GLU A 85 -11.24 2.64 -0.36
C GLU A 85 -11.26 1.33 -1.17
N VAL A 86 -10.13 0.60 -1.19
CA VAL A 86 -10.08 -0.75 -1.78
C VAL A 86 -11.01 -1.70 -1.03
N HIS A 87 -11.03 -1.66 0.29
CA HIS A 87 -11.93 -2.46 1.12
C HIS A 87 -13.40 -2.13 0.83
N ARG A 88 -13.77 -0.83 0.81
CA ARG A 88 -15.13 -0.38 0.45
C ARG A 88 -15.54 -0.91 -0.94
N SER A 89 -14.66 -0.80 -1.93
CA SER A 89 -14.92 -1.34 -3.27
C SER A 89 -15.08 -2.86 -3.27
N ASN A 90 -14.25 -3.59 -2.52
CA ASN A 90 -14.36 -5.05 -2.39
C ASN A 90 -15.67 -5.46 -1.72
N MET A 91 -16.08 -4.79 -0.64
CA MET A 91 -17.35 -5.06 0.04
C MET A 91 -18.57 -4.71 -0.82
N SER A 92 -18.44 -3.78 -1.77
CA SER A 92 -19.50 -3.47 -2.73
C SER A 92 -19.79 -4.61 -3.72
N LYS A 93 -18.94 -5.66 -3.78
CA LYS A 93 -19.11 -6.84 -4.65
C LYS A 93 -20.05 -7.89 -4.05
N VAL A 94 -20.42 -7.78 -2.77
CA VAL A 94 -21.32 -8.72 -2.08
C VAL A 94 -22.66 -8.81 -2.83
N GLY A 95 -23.14 -10.04 -3.06
CA GLY A 95 -24.36 -10.32 -3.82
C GLY A 95 -24.18 -10.42 -5.34
N GLY A 96 -22.95 -10.27 -5.86
CA GLY A 96 -22.62 -10.65 -7.24
C GLY A 96 -22.61 -12.17 -7.43
N HIS A 97 -23.01 -12.63 -8.61
CA HIS A 97 -23.01 -14.06 -8.95
C HIS A 97 -22.64 -14.28 -10.42
N LYS A 98 -22.18 -15.49 -10.75
CA LYS A 98 -22.01 -15.93 -12.13
C LYS A 98 -23.34 -16.49 -12.63
N ARG A 99 -23.83 -16.01 -13.76
CA ARG A 99 -24.99 -16.62 -14.44
C ARG A 99 -24.57 -17.94 -15.11
N ALA A 100 -25.57 -18.75 -15.46
CA ALA A 100 -25.38 -20.03 -16.16
C ALA A 100 -24.68 -19.88 -17.52
N ASP A 101 -24.77 -18.71 -18.16
CA ASP A 101 -24.08 -18.39 -19.41
C ASP A 101 -22.62 -17.94 -19.22
N GLY A 102 -22.11 -18.04 -18.00
CA GLY A 102 -20.76 -17.64 -17.64
C GLY A 102 -20.56 -16.14 -17.42
N LYS A 103 -21.56 -15.30 -17.67
CA LYS A 103 -21.46 -13.85 -17.45
C LYS A 103 -21.49 -13.55 -15.94
N TRP A 104 -20.49 -12.80 -15.48
CA TRP A 104 -20.48 -12.30 -14.12
C TRP A 104 -21.44 -11.11 -13.99
N VAL A 105 -22.38 -11.21 -13.05
CA VAL A 105 -23.32 -10.13 -12.73
C VAL A 105 -22.83 -9.44 -11.47
N LYS A 106 -22.46 -8.16 -11.62
CA LYS A 106 -22.12 -7.30 -10.50
C LYS A 106 -23.43 -6.87 -9.79
N PRO A 107 -23.45 -6.77 -8.46
CA PRO A 107 -24.62 -6.29 -7.74
C PRO A 107 -24.89 -4.81 -8.07
N PRO A 108 -26.14 -4.32 -7.93
CA PRO A 108 -26.48 -2.93 -8.18
C PRO A 108 -25.65 -1.91 -7.39
N GLY A 109 -25.16 -2.29 -6.20
CA GLY A 109 -24.32 -1.45 -5.34
C GLY A 109 -22.81 -1.48 -5.64
N TYR A 110 -22.36 -2.23 -6.66
CA TYR A 110 -20.93 -2.32 -6.98
C TYR A 110 -20.37 -0.98 -7.42
N SER A 111 -19.23 -0.60 -6.85
CA SER A 111 -18.48 0.59 -7.26
C SER A 111 -16.98 0.35 -7.20
N LEU A 112 -16.29 0.79 -8.25
CA LEU A 112 -14.83 0.73 -8.35
C LEU A 112 -14.16 1.61 -7.28
N ALA A 113 -12.97 1.20 -6.85
CA ALA A 113 -12.12 1.99 -5.98
C ALA A 113 -11.69 3.28 -6.71
N ARG A 114 -11.86 4.44 -6.07
CA ARG A 114 -11.48 5.75 -6.58
C ARG A 114 -10.21 6.24 -5.89
N ILE A 115 -9.05 5.90 -6.46
CA ILE A 115 -7.75 6.15 -5.81
C ILE A 115 -7.19 7.55 -6.11
N GLN A 116 -7.45 8.10 -7.30
CA GLN A 116 -6.87 9.38 -7.73
C GLN A 116 -7.21 10.54 -6.78
N PRO A 117 -8.47 10.72 -6.31
CA PRO A 117 -8.78 11.79 -5.36
C PRO A 117 -8.07 11.62 -4.00
N ILE A 118 -7.83 10.37 -3.59
CA ILE A 118 -7.12 10.07 -2.33
C ILE A 118 -5.66 10.46 -2.42
N LEU A 119 -5.00 10.14 -3.54
CA LEU A 119 -3.61 10.53 -3.77
C LEU A 119 -3.46 12.05 -3.91
N ALA A 120 -4.40 12.72 -4.59
CA ALA A 120 -4.39 14.18 -4.71
C ALA A 120 -4.44 14.87 -3.33
N ALA A 121 -5.36 14.44 -2.45
CA ALA A 121 -5.49 14.98 -1.10
C ALA A 121 -4.22 14.79 -0.23
N GLN A 122 -3.45 13.73 -0.48
CA GLN A 122 -2.16 13.51 0.19
C GLN A 122 -1.06 14.45 -0.31
N GLY A 123 -1.15 14.96 -1.54
CA GLY A 123 -0.20 15.95 -2.09
C GLY A 123 -0.45 17.37 -1.61
N ASP A 124 -1.72 17.76 -1.46
CA ASP A 124 -2.12 19.13 -1.09
C ASP A 124 -1.83 19.48 0.39
N SER A 125 -1.63 18.48 1.24
CA SER A 125 -1.47 18.67 2.71
C SER A 125 -0.10 19.26 3.13
N VAL A 126 0.83 19.49 2.21
CA VAL A 126 2.19 20.00 2.51
C VAL A 126 2.31 21.52 2.31
N THR A 127 1.38 22.17 1.61
CA THR A 127 1.52 23.60 1.24
C THR A 127 1.12 24.60 2.32
N ASP A 128 0.42 24.18 3.39
CA ASP A 128 -0.12 25.09 4.41
C ASP A 128 0.85 25.40 5.57
N GLY A 129 2.06 24.84 5.56
CA GLY A 129 3.04 24.99 6.65
C GLY A 129 4.06 26.14 6.51
N VAL A 130 4.09 26.86 5.39
CA VAL A 130 5.09 27.90 5.12
C VAL A 130 4.41 29.26 4.94
N SER A 131 3.84 29.81 6.01
CA SER A 131 3.49 31.23 6.09
C SER A 131 3.25 31.64 7.54
N GLN A 132 4.32 32.12 8.20
CA GLN A 132 4.36 33.27 9.12
C GLN A 132 5.54 33.14 10.10
N SER A 133 6.74 33.53 9.64
CA SER A 133 7.69 34.25 10.49
C SER A 133 8.65 35.01 9.59
N GLY A 134 8.62 36.34 9.65
CA GLY A 134 9.55 37.18 8.91
C GLY A 134 8.93 38.46 8.39
N ARG A 135 8.75 39.42 9.30
CA ARG A 135 9.07 40.85 9.12
C ARG A 135 8.75 41.57 10.43
N SER A 136 9.77 41.64 11.28
CA SER A 136 10.00 42.81 12.13
C SER A 136 10.62 43.92 11.28
#